data_AF-A0A9D2F9Q0-F1
#
_entry.id   AF-A0A9D2F9Q0-F1
#
_cell.length_a   1.000
_cell.length_b   1.000
_cell.length_c   1.000
_cell.angle_alpha   90.00
_cell.angle_beta   90.00
_cell.angle_gamma   90.00
#
_symmetry.space_group_name_H-M   'P 1'
#
loop_
_entity.id
_entity.type
_entity.pdbx_description
1 polymer ?
#
loop_
_entity_poly.entity_id
_entity_poly.type
_entity_poly.pdbx_seq_one_letter_code
_entity_poly.pdbx_strand_id
1 'polypeptide(L)'
;MKKKFSVKYLLLLIVAIFIAASVFLPVPYFIQRPGSTVPLAELVTVNGQEDDAPGSYSLTSVGVYQGTALRLLQAKFDPFSEIISEEEMFGGATSEEYNQMQEYFMTSSQNSAIEQALKLADKPYHFEFKGVYVMHIDPASDFIDKLAVGDTVVEVDGKQFESSQEFMDYVQNKKVGDTVMIKFLRNGSENKASGQLIELPSNQKAGIGISLVDHTAISSDEKIEFHVENIGGPSAGLMFTLQIYDQL
;
A
#
# COMPACT_ATOMS: atom_id res chain seq x y z
N MET A 1 6.72 53.90 -35.15
CA MET A 1 7.69 52.80 -35.25
C MET A 1 7.09 51.55 -34.60
N LYS A 2 6.59 50.59 -35.39
CA LYS A 2 6.10 49.31 -34.85
C LYS A 2 7.30 48.58 -34.27
N LYS A 3 7.41 48.46 -32.93
CA LYS A 3 8.40 47.59 -32.28
C LYS A 3 8.16 46.18 -32.84
N LYS A 4 8.97 45.77 -33.82
CA LYS A 4 9.03 44.37 -34.26
C LYS A 4 9.48 43.61 -33.02
N PHE A 5 8.53 42.99 -32.30
CA PHE A 5 8.87 42.01 -31.29
C PHE A 5 9.73 40.99 -32.00
N SER A 6 11.04 41.01 -31.74
CA SER A 6 11.97 40.29 -32.59
C SER A 6 11.64 38.81 -32.46
N VAL A 7 11.57 38.09 -33.58
CA VAL A 7 11.29 36.64 -33.59
C VAL A 7 12.18 35.89 -32.59
N LYS A 8 13.39 36.41 -32.31
CA LYS A 8 14.31 35.93 -31.27
C LYS A 8 13.72 35.99 -29.85
N TYR A 9 13.07 37.08 -29.45
CA TYR A 9 12.46 37.19 -28.12
C TYR A 9 11.23 36.29 -27.99
N LEU A 10 10.45 36.12 -29.07
CA LEU A 10 9.35 35.17 -29.09
C LEU A 10 9.86 33.73 -28.97
N LEU A 11 10.93 33.39 -29.67
CA LEU A 11 11.54 32.06 -29.63
C LEU A 11 12.17 31.77 -28.26
N LEU A 12 12.83 32.74 -27.64
CA LEU A 12 13.33 32.64 -26.27
C LEU A 12 12.19 32.45 -25.25
N LEU A 13 11.07 33.16 -25.41
CA LEU A 13 9.89 32.98 -24.57
C LEU A 13 9.33 31.56 -24.69
N ILE A 14 9.20 31.05 -25.92
CA ILE A 14 8.71 29.67 -26.17
C ILE A 14 9.64 28.63 -25.54
N VAL A 15 10.95 28.79 -25.70
CA VAL A 15 11.94 27.90 -25.08
C VAL A 15 11.86 27.97 -23.55
N ALA A 16 11.72 29.17 -22.98
CA ALA A 16 11.55 29.34 -21.55
C ALA A 16 10.26 28.67 -21.03
N ILE A 17 9.15 28.77 -21.78
CA ILE A 17 7.89 28.07 -21.45
C ILE A 17 8.08 26.56 -21.54
N PHE A 18 8.78 26.04 -22.55
CA PHE A 18 9.02 24.61 -22.69
C PHE A 18 9.90 24.06 -21.57
N ILE A 19 10.93 24.81 -21.16
CA ILE A 19 11.76 24.47 -20.00
C ILE A 19 10.94 24.52 -18.71
N ALA A 20 10.11 25.55 -18.52
CA ALA A 20 9.24 25.62 -17.35
C ALA A 20 8.26 24.43 -17.33
N ALA A 21 7.65 24.10 -18.47
CA ALA A 21 6.76 22.95 -18.60
C ALA A 21 7.47 21.63 -18.29
N SER A 22 8.71 21.44 -18.77
CA SER A 22 9.47 20.20 -18.51
C SER A 22 9.87 20.02 -17.04
N VAL A 23 9.97 21.12 -16.29
CA VAL A 23 10.29 21.12 -14.86
C VAL A 23 9.06 20.93 -13.99
N PHE A 24 7.93 21.57 -14.33
CA PHE A 24 6.77 21.68 -13.44
C PHE A 24 5.55 20.84 -13.82
N LEU A 25 5.37 20.47 -15.10
CA LEU A 25 4.21 19.66 -15.48
C LEU A 25 4.45 18.18 -15.16
N PRO A 26 3.58 17.57 -14.33
CA PRO A 26 3.67 16.15 -14.04
C PRO A 26 3.32 15.33 -15.29
N VAL A 27 3.92 14.16 -15.39
CA VAL A 27 3.61 13.13 -16.39
C VAL A 27 3.16 11.86 -15.67
N PRO A 28 2.44 10.94 -16.32
CA PRO A 28 1.86 9.74 -15.68
C PRO A 28 2.91 8.64 -15.42
N TYR A 29 4.02 9.04 -14.81
CA TYR A 29 5.14 8.20 -14.43
C TYR A 29 5.66 8.66 -13.08
N PHE A 30 6.12 7.71 -12.28
CA PHE A 30 6.76 7.92 -11.01
C PHE A 30 8.20 7.42 -11.08
N ILE A 31 9.04 7.98 -10.19
CA ILE A 31 10.42 7.59 -10.03
C ILE A 31 10.57 7.03 -8.62
N GLN A 32 10.99 5.77 -8.50
CA GLN A 32 11.40 5.16 -7.24
C GLN A 32 12.92 5.24 -7.09
N ARG A 33 13.38 5.54 -5.88
CA ARG A 33 14.82 5.56 -5.54
C ARG A 33 15.02 5.24 -4.06
N PRO A 34 16.24 4.83 -3.63
CA PRO A 34 16.55 4.65 -2.23
C PRO A 34 16.13 5.85 -1.38
N GLY A 35 15.40 5.56 -0.30
CA GLY A 35 14.93 6.54 0.67
C GLY A 35 15.88 6.63 1.88
N SER A 36 15.28 6.93 3.02
CA SER A 36 16.01 7.10 4.28
C SER A 36 16.29 5.76 4.96
N THR A 37 17.32 5.72 5.80
CA THR A 37 17.50 4.68 6.81
C THR A 37 17.13 5.25 8.17
N VAL A 38 16.17 4.63 8.86
CA VAL A 38 15.62 5.12 10.13
C VAL A 38 15.84 4.06 11.21
N PRO A 39 16.50 4.39 12.33
CA PRO A 39 16.66 3.47 13.46
C PRO A 39 15.31 3.05 14.04
N LEU A 40 15.14 1.77 14.34
CA LEU A 40 13.88 1.24 14.89
C LEU A 40 13.66 1.62 16.35
N ALA A 41 14.72 1.88 17.11
CA ALA A 41 14.62 2.41 18.47
C ALA A 41 13.90 3.78 18.54
N GLU A 42 13.85 4.54 17.43
CA GLU A 42 13.08 5.79 17.34
C GLU A 42 11.60 5.54 16.99
N LEU A 43 11.28 4.35 16.46
CA LEU A 43 9.98 4.04 15.87
C LEU A 43 9.16 3.05 16.70
N VAL A 44 9.77 2.26 17.58
CA VAL A 44 9.10 1.22 18.36
C VAL A 44 9.49 1.33 19.82
N THR A 45 8.46 1.44 20.66
CA THR A 45 8.62 1.44 22.12
C THR A 45 7.86 0.27 22.72
N VAL A 46 8.51 -0.54 23.55
CA VAL A 46 7.87 -1.62 24.31
C VAL A 46 7.84 -1.24 25.79
N ASN A 47 6.64 -1.28 26.38
CA ASN A 47 6.38 -0.94 27.80
C ASN A 47 6.91 0.43 28.25
N GLY A 48 7.05 1.38 27.32
CA GLY A 48 7.59 2.71 27.61
C GLY A 48 9.07 2.72 27.99
N GLN A 49 9.82 1.66 27.65
CA GLN A 49 11.26 1.58 27.92
C GLN A 49 12.05 2.01 26.67
N GLU A 50 13.18 2.69 26.90
CA GLU A 50 14.16 2.94 25.84
C GLU A 50 14.96 1.68 25.57
N ASP A 51 15.34 1.47 24.30
CA ASP A 51 16.18 0.36 23.89
C ASP A 51 17.67 0.68 24.13
N ASP A 52 18.24 0.07 25.19
CA ASP A 52 19.66 0.19 25.55
C ASP A 52 20.50 -1.02 25.08
N ALA A 53 19.93 -1.93 24.28
CA ALA A 53 20.61 -3.15 23.85
C ALA A 53 21.82 -2.84 22.93
N PRO A 54 22.91 -3.65 23.00
CA PRO A 54 24.06 -3.46 22.14
C PRO A 54 23.74 -3.84 20.69
N GLY A 55 23.57 -2.85 19.84
CA GLY A 55 23.26 -3.03 18.42
C GLY A 55 22.26 -2.00 17.97
N SER A 56 21.77 -2.16 16.75
CA SER A 56 20.67 -1.33 16.25
C SER A 56 20.01 -2.02 15.07
N TYR A 57 18.69 -2.02 15.06
CA TYR A 57 17.90 -2.36 13.88
C TYR A 57 17.48 -1.07 13.16
N SER A 58 17.41 -1.11 11.84
CA SER A 58 16.97 0.04 11.05
C SER A 58 16.02 -0.39 9.94
N LEU A 59 15.07 0.47 9.62
CA LEU A 59 14.28 0.39 8.39
C LEU A 59 14.96 1.15 7.27
N THR A 60 14.83 0.64 6.06
CA THR A 60 15.18 1.36 4.83
C THR A 60 13.91 1.65 4.04
N SER A 61 13.70 2.90 3.65
CA SER A 61 12.54 3.27 2.82
C SER A 61 12.91 3.40 1.34
N VAL A 62 11.89 3.41 0.50
CA VAL A 62 11.99 3.76 -0.93
C VAL A 62 11.19 5.04 -1.13
N GLY A 63 11.84 6.07 -1.69
CA GLY A 63 11.19 7.33 -1.99
C GLY A 63 10.50 7.26 -3.35
N VAL A 64 9.24 7.69 -3.39
CA VAL A 64 8.44 7.79 -4.62
C VAL A 64 8.27 9.26 -4.98
N TYR A 65 8.57 9.61 -6.23
CA TYR A 65 8.50 10.99 -6.73
C TYR A 65 7.70 11.06 -8.02
N GLN A 66 6.77 12.01 -8.10
CA GLN A 66 6.08 12.32 -9.37
C GLN A 66 7.11 12.70 -10.45
N GLY A 67 7.00 12.04 -11.60
CA GLY A 67 7.82 12.31 -12.77
C GLY A 67 7.44 13.63 -13.44
N THR A 68 8.46 14.30 -13.97
CA THR A 68 8.35 15.39 -14.94
C THR A 68 9.30 15.08 -16.09
N ALA A 69 9.16 15.72 -17.25
CA ALA A 69 10.03 15.43 -18.38
C ALA A 69 11.53 15.57 -18.03
N LEU A 70 11.89 16.57 -17.21
CA LEU A 70 13.26 16.72 -16.72
C LEU A 70 13.66 15.61 -15.73
N ARG A 71 12.81 15.30 -14.75
CA ARG A 71 13.12 14.26 -13.74
C ARG A 71 13.27 12.88 -14.37
N LEU A 72 12.43 12.53 -15.35
CA LEU A 72 12.54 11.27 -16.08
C LEU A 72 13.85 11.20 -16.88
N LEU A 73 14.25 12.31 -17.51
CA LEU A 73 15.55 12.36 -18.19
C LEU A 73 16.70 12.14 -17.20
N GLN A 74 16.65 12.76 -16.02
CA GLN A 74 17.64 12.57 -14.97
C GLN A 74 17.68 11.12 -14.45
N ALA A 75 16.50 10.55 -14.18
CA ALA A 75 16.37 9.17 -13.69
C ALA A 75 16.98 8.14 -14.66
N LYS A 76 16.91 8.38 -15.98
CA LYS A 76 17.56 7.50 -16.97
C LYS A 76 19.09 7.41 -16.86
N PHE A 77 19.72 8.37 -16.21
CA PHE A 77 21.18 8.38 -15.99
C PHE A 77 21.56 8.05 -14.55
N ASP A 78 20.59 7.80 -13.66
CA ASP A 78 20.83 7.40 -12.29
C ASP A 78 20.58 5.88 -12.15
N PRO A 79 21.61 5.06 -11.90
CA PRO A 79 21.47 3.61 -11.80
C PRO A 79 20.65 3.15 -10.59
N PHE A 80 20.35 4.03 -9.63
CA PHE A 80 19.54 3.74 -8.46
C PHE A 80 18.09 4.24 -8.59
N SER A 81 17.72 4.77 -9.76
CA SER A 81 16.37 5.22 -10.04
C SER A 81 15.63 4.23 -10.94
N GLU A 82 14.38 3.95 -10.59
CA GLU A 82 13.46 3.15 -11.40
C GLU A 82 12.29 4.01 -11.86
N ILE A 83 11.91 3.90 -13.13
CA ILE A 83 10.78 4.65 -13.70
C ILE A 83 9.62 3.68 -13.87
N ILE A 84 8.49 3.99 -13.22
CA ILE A 84 7.29 3.16 -13.19
C ILE A 84 6.11 3.97 -13.70
N SER A 85 5.22 3.36 -14.47
CA SER A 85 4.01 4.04 -14.94
C SER A 85 2.99 4.23 -13.82
N GLU A 86 2.12 5.24 -13.92
CA GLU A 86 1.03 5.46 -12.95
C GLU A 86 0.09 4.24 -12.87
N GLU A 87 -0.22 3.63 -14.01
CA GLU A 87 -1.05 2.43 -14.11
C GLU A 87 -0.41 1.23 -13.40
N GLU A 88 0.89 1.01 -13.58
CA GLU A 88 1.63 -0.06 -12.91
C GLU A 88 1.74 0.20 -11.39
N MET A 89 1.90 1.45 -10.99
CA MET A 89 2.05 1.81 -9.58
C MET A 89 0.74 1.71 -8.80
N PHE A 90 -0.36 2.23 -9.36
CA PHE A 90 -1.64 2.35 -8.65
C PHE A 90 -2.69 1.34 -9.10
N GLY A 91 -2.49 0.63 -10.21
CA GLY A 91 -3.44 -0.37 -10.71
C GLY A 91 -4.82 0.20 -11.03
N GLY A 92 -4.91 1.48 -11.38
CA GLY A 92 -6.17 2.21 -11.60
C GLY A 92 -6.73 2.93 -10.37
N ALA A 93 -6.14 2.74 -9.19
CA ALA A 93 -6.48 3.51 -8.00
C ALA A 93 -5.93 4.95 -8.09
N THR A 94 -6.54 5.85 -7.32
CA THR A 94 -6.01 7.19 -7.08
C THR A 94 -4.81 7.12 -6.12
N SER A 95 -3.96 8.16 -6.14
CA SER A 95 -2.84 8.24 -5.20
C SER A 95 -3.29 8.25 -3.73
N GLU A 96 -4.48 8.77 -3.44
CA GLU A 96 -5.04 8.79 -2.09
C GLU A 96 -5.44 7.38 -1.63
N GLU A 97 -6.17 6.64 -2.47
CA GLU A 97 -6.52 5.24 -2.19
C GLU A 97 -5.27 4.38 -2.04
N TYR A 98 -4.24 4.61 -2.87
CA TYR A 98 -2.95 3.93 -2.76
C TYR A 98 -2.25 4.24 -1.43
N ASN A 99 -2.18 5.50 -1.03
CA ASN A 99 -1.56 5.88 0.25
C ASN A 99 -2.31 5.27 1.43
N GLN A 100 -3.64 5.30 1.41
CA GLN A 100 -4.45 4.67 2.44
C GLN A 100 -4.23 3.16 2.50
N MET A 101 -4.09 2.49 1.35
CA MET A 101 -3.75 1.06 1.29
C MET A 101 -2.39 0.79 1.92
N GLN A 102 -1.39 1.64 1.67
CA GLN A 102 -0.06 1.54 2.25
C GLN A 102 -0.08 1.70 3.78
N GLU A 103 -0.94 2.54 4.33
CA GLU A 103 -1.15 2.68 5.80
C GLU A 103 -1.73 1.41 6.41
N TYR A 104 -2.74 0.80 5.77
CA TYR A 104 -3.29 -0.48 6.22
C TYR A 104 -2.27 -1.62 6.10
N PHE A 105 -1.45 -1.66 5.03
CA PHE A 105 -0.37 -2.63 4.93
C PHE A 105 0.64 -2.47 6.06
N MET A 106 0.98 -1.22 6.41
CA MET A 106 1.87 -0.96 7.54
C MET A 106 1.24 -1.44 8.85
N THR A 107 -0.04 -1.14 9.09
CA THR A 107 -0.78 -1.61 10.28
C THR A 107 -0.79 -3.14 10.37
N SER A 108 -1.08 -3.83 9.26
CA SER A 108 -1.06 -5.29 9.24
C SER A 108 0.34 -5.88 9.48
N SER A 109 1.37 -5.22 8.93
CA SER A 109 2.78 -5.59 9.14
C SER A 109 3.19 -5.42 10.61
N GLN A 110 2.76 -4.33 11.26
CA GLN A 110 2.96 -4.08 12.69
C GLN A 110 2.26 -5.13 13.55
N ASN A 111 0.99 -5.44 13.26
CA ASN A 111 0.23 -6.45 14.00
C ASN A 111 0.87 -7.84 13.87
N SER A 112 1.27 -8.22 12.66
CA SER A 112 2.00 -9.47 12.40
C SER A 112 3.35 -9.50 13.11
N ALA A 113 4.06 -8.37 13.17
CA ALA A 113 5.34 -8.28 13.87
C ALA A 113 5.19 -8.45 15.38
N ILE A 114 4.19 -7.80 15.98
CA ILE A 114 3.83 -7.99 17.40
C ILE A 114 3.51 -9.47 17.64
N GLU A 115 2.68 -10.06 16.79
CA GLU A 115 2.27 -11.46 16.90
C GLU A 115 3.49 -12.39 16.96
N GLN A 116 4.40 -12.27 15.99
CA GLN A 116 5.58 -13.13 15.93
C GLN A 116 6.56 -12.87 17.08
N ALA A 117 6.75 -11.62 17.50
CA ALA A 117 7.62 -11.29 18.62
C ALA A 117 7.09 -11.87 19.93
N LEU A 118 5.80 -11.68 20.23
CA LEU A 118 5.17 -12.23 21.45
C LEU A 118 5.16 -13.75 21.43
N LYS A 119 4.89 -14.36 20.27
CA LYS A 119 4.94 -15.80 20.08
C LYS A 119 6.34 -16.37 20.35
N LEU A 120 7.39 -15.73 19.85
CA LEU A 120 8.78 -16.15 20.09
C LEU A 120 9.19 -15.96 21.55
N ALA A 121 8.63 -14.96 22.24
CA ALA A 121 8.90 -14.67 23.65
C ALA A 121 8.02 -15.47 24.63
N ASP A 122 7.21 -16.42 24.14
CA ASP A 122 6.25 -17.19 24.92
C ASP A 122 5.26 -16.32 25.75
N LYS A 123 4.89 -15.15 25.22
CA LYS A 123 3.94 -14.22 25.86
C LYS A 123 2.52 -14.37 25.30
N PRO A 124 1.47 -14.20 26.14
CA PRO A 124 0.09 -14.32 25.69
C PRO A 124 -0.32 -13.16 24.79
N TYR A 125 -1.08 -13.46 23.74
CA TYR A 125 -1.67 -12.47 22.83
C TYR A 125 -2.96 -13.00 22.23
N HIS A 126 -3.76 -12.09 21.67
CA HIS A 126 -4.91 -12.42 20.84
C HIS A 126 -4.80 -11.68 19.51
N PHE A 127 -4.57 -12.44 18.44
CA PHE A 127 -4.55 -11.95 17.06
C PHE A 127 -5.87 -12.30 16.37
N GLU A 128 -6.44 -11.32 15.69
CA GLU A 128 -7.71 -11.45 14.98
C GLU A 128 -7.54 -10.98 13.52
N PHE A 129 -7.74 -11.89 12.58
CA PHE A 129 -7.94 -11.54 11.17
C PHE A 129 -9.42 -11.23 10.94
N LYS A 130 -9.74 -9.96 10.71
CA LYS A 130 -11.11 -9.46 10.55
C LYS A 130 -11.64 -9.60 9.13
N GLY A 131 -10.83 -10.05 8.18
CA GLY A 131 -11.18 -10.15 6.76
C GLY A 131 -10.32 -9.24 5.88
N VAL A 132 -10.75 -9.06 4.63
CA VAL A 132 -10.08 -8.18 3.67
C VAL A 132 -10.83 -6.86 3.52
N TYR A 133 -10.14 -5.74 3.72
CA TYR A 133 -10.70 -4.40 3.61
C TYR A 133 -10.68 -3.94 2.14
N VAL A 134 -11.81 -3.44 1.64
CA VAL A 134 -11.99 -3.01 0.25
C VAL A 134 -11.48 -1.58 0.07
N MET A 135 -10.41 -1.42 -0.70
CA MET A 135 -9.75 -0.14 -0.96
C MET A 135 -10.21 0.54 -2.25
N HIS A 136 -10.51 -0.26 -3.27
CA HIS A 136 -10.96 0.19 -4.57
C HIS A 136 -11.81 -0.90 -5.22
N ILE A 137 -12.74 -0.53 -6.08
CA ILE A 137 -13.57 -1.47 -6.85
C ILE A 137 -13.44 -1.13 -8.33
N ASP A 138 -13.02 -2.11 -9.11
CA ASP A 138 -12.88 -1.98 -10.56
C ASP A 138 -14.25 -1.66 -11.17
N PRO A 139 -14.37 -0.64 -12.04
CA PRO A 139 -15.64 -0.32 -12.73
C PRO A 139 -16.24 -1.47 -13.53
N ALA A 140 -15.44 -2.44 -13.97
CA ALA A 140 -15.89 -3.65 -14.65
C ALA A 140 -16.39 -4.75 -13.70
N SER A 141 -16.16 -4.61 -12.39
CA SER A 141 -16.60 -5.57 -11.38
C SER A 141 -18.13 -5.66 -11.31
N ASP A 142 -18.65 -6.88 -11.25
CA ASP A 142 -20.08 -7.11 -10.95
C ASP A 142 -20.45 -6.75 -9.49
N PHE A 143 -19.47 -6.34 -8.68
CA PHE A 143 -19.65 -5.86 -7.31
C PHE A 143 -19.62 -4.33 -7.19
N ILE A 144 -19.45 -3.57 -8.27
CA ILE A 144 -19.30 -2.10 -8.25
C ILE A 144 -20.44 -1.37 -7.51
N ASP A 145 -21.69 -1.82 -7.65
CA ASP A 145 -22.86 -1.26 -6.96
C ASP A 145 -23.28 -2.05 -5.71
N LYS A 146 -22.53 -3.10 -5.35
CA LYS A 146 -22.86 -4.04 -4.27
C LYS A 146 -21.93 -3.84 -3.07
N LEU A 147 -20.64 -3.67 -3.34
CA LEU A 147 -19.61 -3.30 -2.38
C LEU A 147 -19.39 -1.78 -2.38
N ALA A 148 -18.74 -1.30 -1.33
CA ALA A 148 -18.24 0.06 -1.22
C ALA A 148 -16.82 0.02 -0.67
N VAL A 149 -16.02 1.04 -1.03
CA VAL A 149 -14.75 1.30 -0.35
C VAL A 149 -15.02 1.46 1.14
N GLY A 150 -14.25 0.75 1.97
CA GLY A 150 -14.45 0.68 3.42
C GLY A 150 -15.19 -0.54 3.92
N ASP A 151 -15.78 -1.35 3.04
CA ASP A 151 -16.32 -2.65 3.44
C ASP A 151 -15.20 -3.61 3.86
N THR A 152 -15.47 -4.48 4.83
CA THR A 152 -14.58 -5.61 5.17
C THR A 152 -15.23 -6.91 4.75
N VAL A 153 -14.69 -7.59 3.75
CA VAL A 153 -15.17 -8.91 3.31
C VAL A 153 -14.66 -9.97 4.27
N VAL A 154 -15.57 -10.66 4.93
CA VAL A 154 -15.29 -11.63 5.99
C VAL A 154 -15.41 -13.08 5.49
N GLU A 155 -16.23 -13.34 4.47
CA GLU A 155 -16.42 -14.67 3.90
C GLU A 155 -16.66 -14.63 2.39
N VAL A 156 -16.24 -15.69 1.70
CA VAL A 156 -16.62 -15.99 0.30
C VAL A 156 -17.13 -17.42 0.22
N ASP A 157 -18.34 -17.60 -0.31
CA ASP A 157 -19.07 -18.87 -0.39
C ASP A 157 -19.18 -19.60 0.95
N GLY A 158 -19.29 -18.84 2.05
CA GLY A 158 -19.35 -19.39 3.41
C GLY A 158 -18.01 -19.89 3.95
N LYS A 159 -16.89 -19.61 3.27
CA LYS A 159 -15.54 -19.85 3.78
C LYS A 159 -14.96 -18.58 4.38
N GLN A 160 -14.37 -18.72 5.57
CA GLN A 160 -13.51 -17.72 6.20
C GLN A 160 -12.06 -17.99 5.81
N PHE A 161 -11.22 -16.98 5.98
CA PHE A 161 -9.80 -17.01 5.64
C PHE A 161 -9.00 -16.44 6.81
N GLU A 162 -7.71 -16.76 6.86
CA GLU A 162 -6.78 -16.23 7.86
C GLU A 162 -5.87 -15.12 7.30
N SER A 163 -5.92 -14.89 5.98
CA SER A 163 -5.17 -13.82 5.30
C SER A 163 -5.79 -13.42 3.96
N SER A 164 -5.44 -12.24 3.46
CA SER A 164 -5.75 -11.81 2.09
C SER A 164 -5.16 -12.74 1.03
N GLN A 165 -3.99 -13.33 1.27
CA GLN A 165 -3.37 -14.27 0.34
C GLN A 165 -4.22 -15.52 0.17
N GLU A 166 -4.70 -16.10 1.28
CA GLU A 166 -5.59 -17.26 1.24
C GLU A 166 -6.92 -16.94 0.55
N PHE A 167 -7.49 -15.76 0.84
CA PHE A 167 -8.67 -15.23 0.14
C PHE A 167 -8.43 -15.13 -1.37
N MET A 168 -7.32 -14.51 -1.77
CA MET A 168 -6.96 -14.32 -3.18
C MET A 168 -6.75 -15.66 -3.88
N ASP A 169 -6.04 -16.59 -3.26
CA ASP A 169 -5.79 -17.92 -3.80
C ASP A 169 -7.09 -18.70 -3.98
N TYR A 170 -8.03 -18.61 -3.04
CA TYR A 170 -9.33 -19.23 -3.17
C TYR A 170 -10.13 -18.69 -4.37
N VAL A 171 -10.20 -17.36 -4.51
CA VAL A 171 -10.95 -16.73 -5.61
C VAL A 171 -10.27 -16.98 -6.96
N GLN A 172 -8.94 -16.88 -7.03
CA GLN A 172 -8.16 -17.06 -8.26
C GLN A 172 -8.18 -18.50 -8.80
N ASN A 173 -8.49 -19.48 -7.95
CA ASN A 173 -8.67 -20.88 -8.36
C ASN A 173 -10.05 -21.17 -8.99
N LYS A 174 -10.96 -20.20 -9.00
CA LYS A 174 -12.26 -20.27 -9.70
C LYS A 174 -12.13 -19.80 -11.16
N LYS A 175 -13.22 -19.87 -11.91
CA LYS A 175 -13.27 -19.45 -13.32
C LYS A 175 -13.90 -18.07 -13.46
N VAL A 176 -13.47 -17.33 -14.48
CA VAL A 176 -14.14 -16.10 -14.91
C VAL A 176 -15.60 -16.43 -15.26
N GLY A 177 -16.53 -15.61 -14.77
CA GLY A 177 -17.98 -15.81 -14.89
C GLY A 177 -18.60 -16.67 -13.79
N ASP A 178 -17.81 -17.34 -12.94
CA ASP A 178 -18.37 -18.05 -11.77
C ASP A 178 -19.03 -17.04 -10.83
N THR A 179 -20.21 -17.39 -10.31
CA THR A 179 -20.89 -16.58 -9.29
C THR A 179 -20.37 -16.95 -7.91
N VAL A 180 -19.95 -15.95 -7.14
CA VAL A 180 -19.57 -16.08 -5.73
C VAL A 180 -20.50 -15.27 -4.84
N MET A 181 -20.72 -15.75 -3.63
CA MET A 181 -21.44 -15.01 -2.59
C MET A 181 -20.44 -14.50 -1.56
N ILE A 182 -20.40 -13.18 -1.38
CA ILE A 182 -19.56 -12.54 -0.38
C ILE A 182 -20.41 -12.13 0.82
N LYS A 183 -19.86 -12.33 2.01
CA LYS A 183 -20.36 -11.70 3.24
C LYS A 183 -19.37 -10.61 3.63
N PHE A 184 -19.89 -9.43 3.94
CA PHE A 184 -19.07 -8.28 4.29
C PHE A 184 -19.71 -7.43 5.39
N LEU A 185 -18.86 -6.72 6.12
CA LEU A 185 -19.26 -5.75 7.12
C LEU A 185 -19.22 -4.35 6.51
N ARG A 186 -20.35 -3.63 6.62
CA ARG A 186 -20.44 -2.20 6.28
C ARG A 186 -20.87 -1.45 7.52
N ASN A 187 -20.03 -0.55 8.02
CA ASN A 187 -20.27 0.17 9.29
C ASN A 187 -20.64 -0.78 10.45
N GLY A 188 -19.99 -1.95 10.52
CA GLY A 188 -20.24 -2.98 11.53
C GLY A 188 -21.50 -3.85 11.31
N SER A 189 -22.31 -3.58 10.28
CA SER A 189 -23.48 -4.40 9.96
C SER A 189 -23.13 -5.48 8.92
N GLU A 190 -23.54 -6.71 9.17
CA GLU A 190 -23.35 -7.84 8.24
C GLU A 190 -24.29 -7.70 7.03
N ASN A 191 -23.70 -7.80 5.83
CA ASN A 191 -24.38 -7.77 4.55
C ASN A 191 -23.90 -8.93 3.66
N LYS A 192 -24.68 -9.25 2.64
CA LYS A 192 -24.33 -10.28 1.64
C LYS A 192 -24.59 -9.76 0.25
N ALA A 193 -23.71 -10.10 -0.67
CA ALA A 193 -23.87 -9.83 -2.09
C ALA A 193 -23.45 -11.04 -2.91
N SER A 194 -24.03 -11.22 -4.09
CA SER A 194 -23.59 -12.22 -5.05
C SER A 194 -23.26 -11.55 -6.37
N GLY A 195 -22.21 -12.02 -7.02
CA GLY A 195 -21.77 -11.48 -8.29
C GLY A 195 -20.80 -12.39 -9.01
N GLN A 196 -20.63 -12.12 -10.29
CA GLN A 196 -19.73 -12.89 -11.15
C GLN A 196 -18.28 -12.42 -10.99
N LEU A 197 -17.35 -13.39 -11.03
CA LEU A 197 -15.93 -13.09 -11.11
C LEU A 197 -15.57 -12.57 -12.51
N ILE A 198 -14.72 -11.55 -12.54
CA ILE A 198 -14.15 -10.97 -13.75
C ILE A 198 -12.74 -11.49 -13.99
N GLU A 199 -12.22 -11.29 -15.19
CA GLU A 199 -10.80 -11.45 -15.46
C GLU A 199 -10.05 -10.21 -14.95
N LEU A 200 -9.09 -10.40 -14.05
CA LEU A 200 -8.31 -9.30 -13.48
C LEU A 200 -7.25 -8.82 -14.49
N PRO A 201 -7.15 -7.50 -14.76
CA PRO A 201 -6.14 -6.96 -15.67
C PRO A 201 -4.70 -7.26 -15.23
N SER A 202 -4.47 -7.35 -13.93
CA SER A 202 -3.15 -7.50 -13.32
C SER A 202 -2.49 -8.86 -13.58
N ASN A 203 -3.26 -9.94 -13.68
CA ASN A 203 -2.72 -11.30 -13.79
C ASN A 203 -3.55 -12.26 -14.64
N GLN A 204 -4.61 -11.79 -15.30
CA GLN A 204 -5.50 -12.58 -16.17
C GLN A 204 -6.18 -13.76 -15.45
N LYS A 205 -6.29 -13.70 -14.12
CA LYS A 205 -7.01 -14.70 -13.32
C LYS A 205 -8.40 -14.22 -12.95
N ALA A 206 -9.25 -15.14 -12.51
CA ALA A 206 -10.56 -14.81 -11.97
C ALA A 206 -10.43 -14.01 -10.66
N GLY A 207 -11.26 -12.97 -10.51
CA GLY A 207 -11.26 -12.12 -9.33
C GLY A 207 -12.56 -11.38 -9.13
N ILE A 208 -12.76 -10.86 -7.93
CA ILE A 208 -13.92 -10.02 -7.59
C ILE A 208 -13.80 -8.64 -8.26
N GLY A 209 -12.58 -8.19 -8.58
CA GLY A 209 -12.32 -6.86 -9.13
C GLY A 209 -12.25 -5.79 -8.03
N ILE A 210 -11.49 -6.07 -6.96
CA ILE A 210 -11.24 -5.12 -5.87
C ILE A 210 -9.75 -5.04 -5.57
N SER A 211 -9.29 -3.86 -5.15
CA SER A 211 -8.02 -3.73 -4.41
C SER A 211 -8.30 -3.93 -2.94
N LEU A 212 -7.42 -4.66 -2.25
CA LEU A 212 -7.66 -5.11 -0.89
C LEU A 212 -6.40 -5.08 -0.03
N VAL A 213 -6.62 -5.09 1.28
CA VAL A 213 -5.59 -5.22 2.30
C VAL A 213 -6.12 -6.02 3.48
N ASP A 214 -5.24 -6.67 4.23
CA ASP A 214 -5.61 -7.35 5.47
C ASP A 214 -6.18 -6.36 6.48
N HIS A 215 -7.32 -6.69 7.06
CA HIS A 215 -7.86 -6.01 8.23
C HIS A 215 -7.54 -6.87 9.46
N THR A 216 -6.54 -6.48 10.24
CA THR A 216 -6.09 -7.24 11.41
C THR A 216 -6.20 -6.42 12.69
N ALA A 217 -6.28 -7.12 13.82
CA ALA A 217 -6.10 -6.54 15.13
C ALA A 217 -5.28 -7.47 16.02
N ILE A 218 -4.55 -6.89 16.95
CA ILE A 218 -3.83 -7.64 17.97
C ILE A 218 -4.01 -6.97 19.34
N SER A 219 -4.04 -7.79 20.38
CA SER A 219 -4.04 -7.33 21.78
C SER A 219 -3.13 -8.21 22.63
N SER A 220 -2.46 -7.58 23.60
CA SER A 220 -1.51 -8.19 24.53
C SER A 220 -1.41 -7.37 25.81
N ASP A 221 -0.84 -7.97 26.87
CA ASP A 221 -0.51 -7.25 28.11
C ASP A 221 0.72 -6.33 27.92
N GLU A 222 1.59 -6.68 26.97
CA GLU A 222 2.74 -5.86 26.57
C GLU A 222 2.27 -4.64 25.78
N LYS A 223 2.70 -3.44 26.19
CA LYS A 223 2.34 -2.18 25.54
C LYS A 223 3.35 -1.86 24.45
N ILE A 224 3.00 -2.15 23.19
CA ILE A 224 3.87 -1.93 22.04
C ILE A 224 3.31 -0.76 21.22
N GLU A 225 4.10 0.30 21.07
CA GLU A 225 3.70 1.53 20.37
C GLU A 225 4.61 1.79 19.17
N PHE A 226 4.01 2.12 18.03
CA PHE A 226 4.71 2.49 16.81
C PHE A 226 4.59 3.99 16.54
N HIS A 227 5.69 4.64 16.19
CA HIS A 227 5.79 6.06 15.84
C HIS A 227 6.19 6.25 14.38
N VAL A 228 5.47 5.57 13.49
CA VAL A 228 5.76 5.56 12.05
C VAL A 228 4.97 6.68 11.36
N GLU A 229 5.67 7.74 10.94
CA GLU A 229 5.08 8.82 10.15
C GLU A 229 5.56 8.77 8.70
N ASN A 230 4.65 8.94 7.74
CA ASN A 230 4.94 9.03 6.30
C ASN A 230 5.69 7.82 5.70
N ILE A 231 5.67 6.65 6.36
CA ILE A 231 6.19 5.39 5.84
C ILE A 231 5.04 4.39 5.82
N GLY A 232 4.78 3.81 4.65
CA GLY A 232 3.76 2.79 4.45
C GLY A 232 4.32 1.51 3.84
N GLY A 233 3.44 0.53 3.62
CA GLY A 233 3.76 -0.74 2.98
C GLY A 233 4.11 -1.85 3.98
N PRO A 234 4.15 -3.11 3.51
CA PRO A 234 4.19 -4.27 4.41
C PRO A 234 5.60 -4.74 4.82
N SER A 235 6.67 -4.17 4.25
CA SER A 235 8.02 -4.74 4.31
C SER A 235 8.75 -4.64 5.65
N ALA A 236 8.25 -3.83 6.58
CA ALA A 236 8.94 -3.56 7.85
C ALA A 236 8.82 -4.69 8.90
N GLY A 237 7.91 -5.65 8.70
CA GLY A 237 7.49 -6.62 9.71
C GLY A 237 8.62 -7.45 10.33
N LEU A 238 9.61 -7.90 9.53
CA LEU A 238 10.74 -8.66 10.08
C LEU A 238 11.56 -7.82 11.06
N MET A 239 11.92 -6.59 10.66
CA MET A 239 12.76 -5.73 11.49
C MET A 239 12.00 -5.29 12.74
N PHE A 240 10.70 -5.00 12.62
CA PHE A 240 9.84 -4.75 13.78
C PHE A 240 9.77 -5.95 14.72
N THR A 241 9.65 -7.17 14.19
CA THR A 241 9.61 -8.39 15.00
C THR A 241 10.87 -8.51 15.84
N LEU A 242 12.04 -8.32 15.23
CA LEU A 242 13.33 -8.38 15.92
C LEU A 242 13.44 -7.30 17.00
N GLN A 243 13.08 -6.06 16.67
CA GLN A 243 13.13 -4.95 17.61
C GLN A 243 12.22 -5.16 18.83
N ILE A 244 10.98 -5.62 18.61
CA ILE A 244 10.05 -5.89 19.70
C ILE A 244 10.57 -7.05 20.54
N TYR A 245 10.99 -8.15 19.90
CA TYR A 245 11.47 -9.34 20.59
C TYR A 245 12.70 -9.06 21.47
N ASP A 246 13.62 -8.19 21.02
CA ASP A 246 14.81 -7.82 21.78
C ASP A 246 14.48 -6.96 23.02
N GLN A 247 13.38 -6.20 23.00
CA GLN A 247 12.90 -5.39 24.13
C GLN A 247 12.00 -6.16 25.13
N LEU A 248 11.58 -7.39 24.82
CA LEU A 248 10.63 -8.19 25.62
C LEU A 248 11.29 -9.05 26.72
#